data_AF-A0A9W4S5X6-F1
#
_entry.id   AF-A0A9W4S5X6-F1
#
_cell.length_a   1.000
_cell.length_b   1.000
_cell.length_c   1.000
_cell.angle_alpha   90.00
_cell.angle_beta   90.00
_cell.angle_gamma   90.00
#
_symmetry.space_group_name_H-M   'P 1'
#
loop_
_entity.id
_entity.type
_entity.pdbx_description
1 polymer ?
#
loop_
_entity_poly.entity_id
_entity_poly.type
_entity_poly.pdbx_seq_one_letter_code
_entity_poly.pdbx_strand_id
1 'polypeptide(L)'
;CNKGPYWCRPESRPQESDEQPREEDEYNDDYEDSDDEPESLTWRRDKIWYNATHPLSRPNIPPYTRMPITGEDVKLQKGLFDNAERIQVIVKLANIHLTPEKPTYDGGSWHIEGLLNEHICATALYYYDNENITESRLAFRTKSNREDLMSELQYEQSDFYSIGRTFRIDPSGDTIQDLGSVLTREDRLIVFPNVYQHCVAPFELVDKTKPGHRKILALFLVDPDVPIISTANVPPQQKHWFRNEVTTGRMPPEIIDMVFENLEIPFGLEKAKEMRLEVMKERTIVGDNTNYRVRSNDFNFCEH
;
A
#
# COMPACT_ATOMS: atom_id res chain seq x y z
N CYS A 1 -2.23 8.85 -39.94
CA CYS A 1 -2.29 7.38 -39.95
C CYS A 1 -3.22 6.94 -41.07
N ASN A 2 -2.77 6.11 -42.01
CA ASN A 2 -3.58 5.74 -43.18
C ASN A 2 -4.53 4.54 -42.95
N LYS A 3 -4.57 3.97 -41.74
CA LYS A 3 -5.35 2.77 -41.40
C LYS A 3 -6.51 3.01 -40.41
N GLY A 4 -6.95 4.27 -40.24
CA GLY A 4 -8.02 4.62 -39.29
C GLY A 4 -7.51 4.85 -37.86
N PRO A 5 -8.36 5.35 -36.93
CA PRO A 5 -7.94 5.76 -35.59
C PRO A 5 -7.55 4.59 -34.67
N TYR A 6 -8.00 3.36 -34.97
CA TYR A 6 -7.82 2.17 -34.13
C TYR A 6 -6.61 1.30 -34.50
N TRP A 7 -5.84 1.67 -35.54
CA TRP A 7 -4.71 0.88 -36.05
C TRP A 7 -3.39 1.64 -36.07
N CYS A 8 -3.32 2.75 -35.35
CA CYS A 8 -2.10 3.53 -35.27
C CYS A 8 -1.24 3.03 -34.11
N ARG A 9 -0.05 2.55 -34.43
CA ARG A 9 1.01 2.19 -33.49
C ARG A 9 2.22 3.11 -33.66
N PRO A 10 3.20 3.14 -32.73
CA PRO A 10 4.43 3.92 -32.93
C PRO A 10 5.10 3.67 -34.29
N GLU A 11 5.18 2.41 -34.72
CA GLU A 11 5.76 1.99 -36.02
C GLU A 11 4.97 2.51 -37.24
N SER A 12 3.77 3.06 -37.04
CA SER A 12 2.97 3.64 -38.13
C SER A 12 3.49 5.00 -38.60
N ARG A 13 4.54 5.55 -37.97
CA ARG A 13 5.21 6.77 -38.45
C ARG A 13 5.83 6.50 -39.84
N PRO A 14 5.72 7.43 -40.81
CA PRO A 14 6.53 7.35 -42.02
C PRO A 14 8.03 7.49 -41.68
N GLN A 15 8.88 6.54 -42.13
CA GLN A 15 10.33 6.65 -41.96
C GLN A 15 10.93 7.61 -42.99
N GLU A 16 11.91 8.39 -42.55
CA GLU A 16 12.74 9.21 -43.45
C GLU A 16 13.81 8.34 -44.12
N SER A 17 14.29 8.76 -45.29
CA SER A 17 15.20 7.95 -46.12
C SER A 17 16.59 7.71 -45.49
N ASP A 18 16.97 8.49 -44.50
CA ASP A 18 18.22 8.44 -43.75
C ASP A 18 18.12 7.64 -42.44
N GLU A 19 16.94 7.13 -42.11
CA GLU A 19 16.72 6.34 -40.90
C GLU A 19 17.08 4.87 -41.09
N GLN A 20 17.56 4.24 -40.02
CA GLN A 20 17.73 2.79 -39.99
C GLN A 20 16.36 2.09 -40.10
N PRO A 21 16.28 0.96 -40.81
CA PRO A 21 15.05 0.17 -40.88
C PRO A 21 14.63 -0.25 -39.47
N ARG A 22 13.33 -0.37 -39.25
CA ARG A 22 12.80 -0.87 -37.96
C ARG A 22 13.19 -2.32 -37.78
N GLU A 23 13.72 -2.65 -36.61
CA GLU A 23 13.87 -4.03 -36.17
C GLU A 23 12.56 -4.45 -35.48
N GLU A 24 12.02 -5.63 -35.84
CA GLU A 24 10.75 -6.12 -35.29
C GLU A 24 10.84 -6.36 -33.78
N ASP A 25 12.03 -6.70 -33.28
CA ASP A 25 12.30 -6.99 -31.87
C ASP A 25 12.31 -5.73 -30.98
N GLU A 26 12.52 -4.53 -31.55
CA GLU A 26 12.54 -3.25 -30.79
C GLU A 26 11.17 -2.82 -30.24
N TYR A 27 10.09 -3.44 -30.75
CA TYR A 27 8.70 -3.08 -30.43
C TYR A 27 7.95 -4.24 -29.77
N ASN A 28 8.66 -5.26 -29.30
CA ASN A 28 8.04 -6.34 -28.55
C ASN A 28 7.66 -5.82 -27.15
N ASP A 29 6.38 -5.89 -26.81
CA ASP A 29 5.75 -5.25 -25.63
C ASP A 29 6.27 -5.77 -24.27
N ASP A 30 7.11 -6.81 -24.24
CA ASP A 30 7.70 -7.41 -23.03
C ASP A 30 8.79 -6.54 -22.36
N TYR A 31 9.11 -5.37 -22.91
CA TYR A 31 10.24 -4.52 -22.49
C TYR A 31 9.83 -3.14 -21.95
N GLU A 32 8.56 -2.89 -21.55
CA GLU A 32 8.16 -1.56 -21.05
C GLU A 32 8.58 -1.25 -19.59
N ASP A 33 9.11 -2.21 -18.83
CA ASP A 33 9.46 -2.03 -17.40
C ASP A 33 10.96 -2.21 -17.08
N SER A 34 11.83 -2.28 -18.09
CA SER A 34 13.28 -2.07 -17.87
C SER A 34 13.59 -0.57 -18.01
N ASP A 35 14.29 0.01 -17.02
CA ASP A 35 14.94 1.34 -17.12
C ASP A 35 15.95 1.45 -18.29
N ASP A 36 16.14 0.38 -19.07
CA ASP A 36 16.95 0.36 -20.28
C ASP A 36 16.17 0.98 -21.45
N GLU A 37 16.55 2.21 -21.84
CA GLU A 37 16.04 2.84 -23.07
C GLU A 37 16.36 1.94 -24.27
N PRO A 38 15.39 1.54 -25.12
CA PRO A 38 15.72 0.80 -26.32
C PRO A 38 16.67 1.61 -27.23
N GLU A 39 17.63 0.89 -27.79
CA GLU A 39 18.94 1.36 -28.28
C GLU A 39 18.90 2.10 -29.64
N SER A 40 17.73 2.44 -30.19
CA SER A 40 17.59 2.96 -31.57
C SER A 40 16.97 4.37 -31.65
N LEU A 41 17.59 5.23 -32.46
CA LEU A 41 17.07 6.58 -32.75
C LEU A 41 15.72 6.53 -33.48
N THR A 42 15.49 5.48 -34.28
CA THR A 42 14.23 5.29 -35.03
C THR A 42 13.06 5.06 -34.06
N TRP A 43 13.24 4.17 -33.07
CA TRP A 43 12.24 3.91 -32.05
C TRP A 43 11.87 5.16 -31.25
N ARG A 44 12.87 5.96 -30.85
CA ARG A 44 12.63 7.22 -30.12
C ARG A 44 11.79 8.19 -30.95
N ARG A 45 12.09 8.32 -32.24
CA ARG A 45 11.31 9.18 -33.17
C ARG A 45 9.88 8.68 -33.33
N ASP A 46 9.69 7.36 -33.42
CA ASP A 46 8.37 6.71 -33.50
C ASP A 46 7.53 6.98 -32.24
N LYS A 47 8.08 6.76 -31.03
CA LYS A 47 7.40 7.06 -29.76
C LYS A 47 7.09 8.55 -29.59
N ILE A 48 8.03 9.45 -29.94
CA ILE A 48 7.80 10.92 -29.88
C ILE A 48 6.64 11.31 -30.78
N TRP A 49 6.66 10.87 -32.04
CA TRP A 49 5.59 11.15 -33.00
C TRP A 49 4.25 10.59 -32.51
N TYR A 50 4.24 9.37 -32.02
CA TYR A 50 3.04 8.71 -31.53
C TYR A 50 2.43 9.47 -30.35
N ASN A 51 3.25 9.81 -29.35
CA ASN A 51 2.80 10.57 -28.19
C ASN A 51 2.28 11.97 -28.55
N ALA A 52 2.88 12.62 -29.55
CA ALA A 52 2.45 13.92 -30.04
C ALA A 52 1.13 13.86 -30.84
N THR A 53 0.89 12.76 -31.56
CA THR A 53 -0.29 12.60 -32.44
C THR A 53 -1.45 11.85 -31.78
N HIS A 54 -1.18 11.07 -30.73
CA HIS A 54 -2.15 10.28 -29.96
C HIS A 54 -2.05 10.65 -28.47
N PRO A 55 -2.39 11.89 -28.09
CA PRO A 55 -2.42 12.27 -26.68
C PRO A 55 -3.45 11.44 -25.92
N LEU A 56 -3.11 10.96 -24.72
CA LEU A 56 -4.06 10.27 -23.87
C LEU A 56 -5.15 11.25 -23.44
N SER A 57 -6.41 10.88 -23.68
CA SER A 57 -7.56 11.56 -23.10
C SER A 57 -7.66 11.18 -21.62
N ARG A 58 -6.82 11.78 -20.78
CA ARG A 58 -6.86 11.58 -19.34
C ARG A 58 -8.13 12.21 -18.78
N PRO A 59 -8.81 11.57 -17.80
CA PRO A 59 -9.90 12.21 -17.11
C PRO A 59 -9.42 13.55 -16.52
N ASN A 60 -10.24 14.58 -16.63
CA ASN A 60 -9.92 15.89 -16.08
C ASN A 60 -9.86 15.77 -14.56
N ILE A 61 -8.66 15.84 -13.99
CA ILE A 61 -8.48 15.83 -12.54
C ILE A 61 -8.75 17.26 -12.07
N PRO A 62 -9.84 17.51 -11.32
CA PRO A 62 -10.10 18.84 -10.81
C PRO A 62 -8.92 19.29 -9.94
N PRO A 63 -8.60 20.60 -9.92
CA PRO A 63 -7.57 21.11 -9.02
C PRO A 63 -7.91 20.72 -7.58
N TYR A 64 -6.88 20.41 -6.80
CA TYR A 64 -7.07 20.05 -5.40
C TYR A 64 -7.90 21.13 -4.71
N THR A 65 -9.06 20.71 -4.22
CA THR A 65 -9.93 21.54 -3.41
C THR A 65 -9.85 21.01 -1.99
N ARG A 66 -9.51 21.88 -1.04
CA ARG A 66 -9.52 21.51 0.37
C ARG A 66 -10.91 20.96 0.71
N MET A 67 -10.96 19.77 1.29
CA MET A 67 -12.19 19.21 1.87
C MET A 67 -12.18 19.48 3.37
N PRO A 68 -12.79 20.58 3.86
CA PRO A 68 -12.95 20.80 5.28
C PRO A 68 -14.02 19.84 5.79
N ILE A 69 -13.61 18.62 6.14
CA ILE A 69 -14.49 17.66 6.80
C ILE A 69 -14.61 18.09 8.26
N THR A 70 -15.83 18.27 8.71
CA THR A 70 -16.21 18.50 10.10
C THR A 70 -16.90 17.27 10.67
N GLY A 71 -17.11 17.23 11.99
CA GLY A 71 -17.88 16.14 12.60
C GLY A 71 -19.32 16.04 12.07
N GLU A 72 -19.90 17.14 11.60
CA GLU A 72 -21.27 17.19 11.06
C GLU A 72 -21.39 16.51 9.68
N ASP A 73 -20.28 16.38 8.95
CA ASP A 73 -20.24 15.70 7.65
C ASP A 73 -20.27 14.16 7.80
N VAL A 74 -20.03 13.66 9.02
CA VAL A 74 -20.03 12.22 9.31
C VAL A 74 -21.47 11.72 9.42
N LYS A 75 -21.91 10.99 8.39
CA LYS A 75 -23.23 10.36 8.34
C LYS A 75 -23.25 9.07 9.16
N LEU A 76 -23.59 9.17 10.44
CA LEU A 76 -23.68 8.01 11.33
C LEU A 76 -24.92 7.13 11.07
N GLN A 77 -25.98 7.69 10.46
CA GLN A 77 -27.28 7.01 10.35
C GLN A 77 -27.46 6.18 9.08
N LYS A 78 -26.50 6.22 8.15
CA LYS A 78 -26.57 5.57 6.83
C LYS A 78 -25.18 5.24 6.31
N GLY A 79 -25.08 4.27 5.39
CA GLY A 79 -23.80 3.89 4.77
C GLY A 79 -23.02 2.96 5.70
N LEU A 80 -21.68 3.12 5.75
CA LEU A 80 -20.80 2.23 6.52
C LEU A 80 -21.19 2.08 7.99
N PHE A 81 -21.74 3.13 8.61
CA PHE A 81 -22.11 3.08 10.01
C PHE A 81 -23.52 2.58 10.23
N ASP A 82 -24.46 2.73 9.30
CA ASP A 82 -25.89 2.34 9.41
C ASP A 82 -26.53 2.31 10.83
N ASN A 83 -26.36 3.38 11.61
CA ASN A 83 -26.82 3.48 13.01
C ASN A 83 -26.11 2.53 14.00
N ALA A 84 -24.85 2.19 13.72
CA ALA A 84 -24.00 1.38 14.58
C ALA A 84 -23.90 2.03 15.96
N GLU A 85 -24.22 1.24 16.98
CA GLU A 85 -24.17 1.67 18.37
C GLU A 85 -22.73 1.93 18.85
N ARG A 86 -21.74 1.35 18.17
CA ARG A 86 -20.32 1.41 18.52
C ARG A 86 -19.44 1.44 17.28
N ILE A 87 -18.41 2.27 17.34
CA ILE A 87 -17.29 2.27 16.40
C ILE A 87 -16.06 1.74 17.14
N GLN A 88 -15.34 0.82 16.53
CA GLN A 88 -14.12 0.25 17.08
C GLN A 88 -12.91 0.68 16.25
N VAL A 89 -11.83 1.03 16.95
CA VAL A 89 -10.57 1.43 16.34
C VAL A 89 -9.43 0.68 17.02
N ILE A 90 -8.56 0.06 16.22
CA ILE A 90 -7.29 -0.50 16.68
C ILE A 90 -6.23 0.60 16.55
N VAL A 91 -5.46 0.81 17.63
CA VAL A 91 -4.42 1.84 17.69
C VAL A 91 -3.04 1.19 17.70
N LYS A 92 -2.14 1.65 16.84
CA LYS A 92 -0.77 1.14 16.74
C LYS A 92 0.21 2.30 16.57
N LEU A 93 1.26 2.33 17.39
CA LEU A 93 2.43 3.17 17.13
C LEU A 93 3.47 2.35 16.37
N ALA A 94 4.00 2.93 15.30
CA ALA A 94 5.07 2.33 14.52
C ALA A 94 6.16 3.36 14.24
N ASN A 95 7.39 3.01 14.57
CA ASN A 95 8.53 3.90 14.47
C ASN A 95 9.65 3.20 13.69
N ILE A 96 10.27 3.93 12.78
CA ILE A 96 11.52 3.52 12.12
C ILE A 96 12.59 4.48 12.62
N HIS A 97 13.65 3.92 13.20
CA HIS A 97 14.82 4.66 13.65
C HIS A 97 16.02 4.26 12.79
N LEU A 98 16.74 5.27 12.32
CA LEU A 98 17.99 5.15 11.59
C LEU A 98 19.11 5.69 12.46
N THR A 99 20.27 5.04 12.41
CA THR A 99 21.47 5.46 13.13
C THR A 99 22.63 5.60 12.16
N PRO A 100 23.72 6.28 12.52
CA PRO A 100 24.92 6.33 11.68
C PRO A 100 25.45 4.94 11.26
N GLU A 101 25.28 3.92 12.11
CA GLU A 101 25.67 2.53 11.84
C GLU A 101 24.69 1.81 10.91
N LYS A 102 23.41 2.21 10.91
CA LYS A 102 22.36 1.71 10.01
C LYS A 102 21.61 2.89 9.39
N PRO A 103 22.22 3.58 8.41
CA PRO A 103 21.73 4.86 7.93
C PRO A 103 20.60 4.75 6.89
N THR A 104 20.26 3.54 6.44
CA THR A 104 19.28 3.27 5.39
C THR A 104 18.16 2.37 5.88
N TYR A 105 16.97 2.59 5.33
CA TYR A 105 15.81 1.71 5.39
C TYR A 105 15.47 1.26 3.97
N ASP A 106 15.53 -0.04 3.71
CA ASP A 106 15.40 -0.61 2.36
C ASP A 106 13.95 -0.69 1.85
N GLY A 107 13.00 -0.16 2.61
CA GLY A 107 11.58 -0.23 2.30
C GLY A 107 10.84 -1.33 3.07
N GLY A 108 9.51 -1.28 2.99
CA GLY A 108 8.60 -2.26 3.57
C GLY A 108 8.08 -3.24 2.51
N SER A 109 7.57 -4.39 2.95
CA SER A 109 6.83 -5.30 2.09
C SER A 109 5.46 -4.72 1.71
N TRP A 110 4.94 -5.14 0.56
CA TRP A 110 3.56 -4.88 0.16
C TRP A 110 2.59 -5.67 1.05
N HIS A 111 1.63 -4.98 1.66
CA HIS A 111 0.64 -5.60 2.55
C HIS A 111 -0.67 -4.81 2.60
N ILE A 112 -1.71 -5.46 3.14
CA ILE A 112 -2.94 -4.85 3.64
C ILE A 112 -2.87 -4.95 5.18
N GLU A 113 -3.52 -4.03 5.91
CA GLU A 113 -3.47 -4.07 7.38
C GLU A 113 -4.41 -5.12 7.95
N GLY A 114 -3.89 -5.83 8.95
CA GLY A 114 -4.61 -6.81 9.74
C GLY A 114 -4.79 -8.18 9.11
N LEU A 115 -5.40 -9.06 9.88
CA LEU A 115 -5.82 -10.41 9.52
C LEU A 115 -7.37 -10.48 9.47
N LEU A 116 -7.91 -11.59 8.96
CA LEU A 116 -9.36 -11.77 8.80
C LEU A 116 -10.15 -11.57 10.10
N ASN A 117 -9.57 -11.90 11.26
CA ASN A 117 -10.19 -11.75 12.58
C ASN A 117 -10.15 -10.31 13.12
N GLU A 118 -9.40 -9.39 12.51
CA GLU A 118 -9.32 -7.98 12.93
C GLU A 118 -10.37 -7.11 12.22
N HIS A 119 -10.96 -7.60 11.12
CA HIS A 119 -12.04 -6.96 10.37
C HIS A 119 -11.78 -5.46 10.04
N ILE A 120 -10.54 -5.12 9.68
CA ILE A 120 -10.15 -3.74 9.37
C ILE A 120 -10.68 -3.34 8.00
N CYS A 121 -11.51 -2.29 7.94
CA CYS A 121 -12.09 -1.77 6.70
C CYS A 121 -11.41 -0.48 6.19
N ALA A 122 -10.77 0.29 7.07
CA ALA A 122 -10.04 1.49 6.69
C ALA A 122 -8.82 1.74 7.58
N THR A 123 -7.81 2.41 7.00
CA THR A 123 -6.55 2.73 7.66
C THR A 123 -6.33 4.24 7.62
N ALA A 124 -5.93 4.80 8.76
CA ALA A 124 -5.50 6.18 8.90
C ALA A 124 -4.10 6.22 9.53
N LEU A 125 -3.15 6.84 8.83
CA LEU A 125 -1.75 6.97 9.25
C LEU A 125 -1.42 8.45 9.47
N TYR A 126 -1.12 8.81 10.71
CA TYR A 126 -0.68 10.14 11.09
C TYR A 126 0.82 10.15 11.38
N TYR A 127 1.55 10.96 10.62
CA TYR A 127 3.00 11.12 10.71
C TYR A 127 3.30 12.27 11.68
N TYR A 128 3.49 11.93 12.95
CA TYR A 128 3.54 12.93 14.02
C TYR A 128 4.95 13.47 14.29
N ASP A 129 6.00 12.80 13.81
CA ASP A 129 7.39 13.20 14.06
C ASP A 129 8.32 12.55 13.03
N ASN A 130 8.95 13.36 12.18
CA ASN A 130 9.93 12.93 11.19
C ASN A 130 11.17 13.83 11.25
N GLU A 131 12.33 13.25 11.55
CA GLU A 131 13.56 14.02 11.74
C GLU A 131 14.74 13.36 11.04
N ASN A 132 15.58 14.18 10.40
CA ASN A 132 16.85 13.78 9.78
C ASN A 132 16.75 12.60 8.79
N ILE A 133 15.67 12.54 8.00
CA ILE A 133 15.47 11.53 6.95
C ILE A 133 15.20 12.18 5.59
N THR A 134 15.57 11.49 4.52
CA THR A 134 15.21 11.87 3.14
C THR A 134 13.70 11.70 2.91
N GLU A 135 13.21 12.10 1.73
CA GLU A 135 11.79 11.96 1.41
C GLU A 135 11.32 10.49 1.52
N SER A 136 10.44 10.23 2.50
CA SER A 136 9.75 8.96 2.64
C SER A 136 8.40 9.01 1.91
N ARG A 137 8.04 7.91 1.22
CA ARG A 137 6.77 7.79 0.48
C ARG A 137 6.03 6.52 0.86
N LEU A 138 4.71 6.57 0.79
CA LEU A 138 3.83 5.40 0.89
C LEU A 138 3.29 5.11 -0.50
N ALA A 139 3.69 3.98 -1.07
CA ALA A 139 3.23 3.53 -2.37
C ALA A 139 1.96 2.68 -2.22
N PHE A 140 1.09 2.74 -3.23
CA PHE A 140 -0.18 2.03 -3.27
C PHE A 140 -0.31 1.26 -4.58
N ARG A 141 -0.91 0.08 -4.49
CA ARG A 141 -1.29 -0.72 -5.64
C ARG A 141 -2.57 -1.48 -5.35
N THR A 142 -3.24 -1.94 -6.39
CA THR A 142 -4.47 -2.73 -6.26
C THR A 142 -4.52 -3.82 -7.32
N LYS A 143 -5.47 -4.74 -7.16
CA LYS A 143 -5.77 -5.75 -8.17
C LYS A 143 -6.79 -5.16 -9.14
N SER A 144 -6.45 -5.12 -10.41
CA SER A 144 -7.36 -4.77 -11.49
C SER A 144 -8.42 -5.87 -11.64
N ASN A 145 -9.68 -5.49 -11.86
CA ASN A 145 -10.69 -6.46 -12.24
C ASN A 145 -10.55 -6.77 -13.73
N ARG A 146 -9.83 -7.85 -14.02
CA ARG A 146 -9.63 -8.32 -15.38
C ARG A 146 -10.93 -8.66 -16.10
N GLU A 147 -11.88 -9.32 -15.44
CA GLU A 147 -13.13 -9.76 -16.09
C GLU A 147 -14.01 -8.56 -16.45
N ASP A 148 -14.14 -7.59 -15.54
CA ASP A 148 -14.85 -6.34 -15.82
C ASP A 148 -14.14 -5.58 -16.93
N LEU A 149 -12.81 -5.46 -16.87
CA LEU A 149 -12.05 -4.80 -17.92
C LEU A 149 -12.24 -5.48 -19.27
N MET A 150 -12.18 -6.81 -19.35
CA MET A 150 -12.36 -7.54 -20.62
C MET A 150 -13.80 -7.48 -21.15
N SER A 151 -14.80 -7.32 -20.28
CA SER A 151 -16.21 -7.28 -20.69
C SER A 151 -16.70 -5.88 -21.04
N GLU A 152 -16.20 -4.84 -20.37
CA GLU A 152 -16.58 -3.45 -20.60
C GLU A 152 -15.69 -2.75 -21.63
N LEU A 153 -14.40 -3.11 -21.69
CA LEU A 153 -13.48 -2.46 -22.59
C LEU A 153 -13.67 -2.99 -24.02
N GLN A 154 -14.17 -2.12 -24.89
CA GLN A 154 -14.09 -2.34 -26.32
C GLN A 154 -12.69 -1.94 -26.79
N TYR A 155 -11.85 -2.94 -27.05
CA TYR A 155 -10.52 -2.77 -27.63
C TYR A 155 -10.38 -3.65 -28.86
N GLU A 156 -9.57 -3.21 -29.82
CA GLU A 156 -9.30 -3.98 -31.03
C GLU A 156 -8.27 -5.09 -30.73
N GLN A 157 -8.31 -6.18 -31.50
CA GLN A 157 -7.35 -7.28 -31.34
C GLN A 157 -5.90 -6.76 -31.35
N SER A 158 -5.12 -7.19 -30.36
CA SER A 158 -3.71 -6.82 -30.19
C SER A 158 -3.43 -5.33 -29.93
N ASP A 159 -4.40 -4.54 -29.46
CA ASP A 159 -4.19 -3.16 -29.00
C ASP A 159 -3.75 -3.07 -27.52
N PHE A 160 -2.74 -3.86 -27.16
CA PHE A 160 -2.22 -3.96 -25.78
C PHE A 160 -1.52 -2.68 -25.33
N TYR A 161 -0.82 -2.02 -26.26
CA TYR A 161 -0.13 -0.76 -26.01
C TYR A 161 -1.09 0.34 -25.51
N SER A 162 -2.26 0.49 -26.13
CA SER A 162 -3.23 1.51 -25.71
C SER A 162 -3.82 1.20 -24.34
N ILE A 163 -4.03 -0.07 -24.01
CA ILE A 163 -4.51 -0.54 -22.70
C ILE A 163 -3.48 -0.22 -21.62
N GLY A 164 -2.24 -0.67 -21.81
CA GLY A 164 -1.18 -0.47 -20.82
C GLY A 164 -0.87 1.00 -20.58
N ARG A 165 -0.79 1.79 -21.65
CA ARG A 165 -0.57 3.24 -21.56
C ARG A 165 -1.73 4.00 -20.88
N THR A 166 -2.97 3.56 -21.05
CA THR A 166 -4.15 4.26 -20.51
C THR A 166 -4.42 3.89 -19.05
N PHE A 167 -4.36 2.60 -18.74
CA PHE A 167 -4.72 2.08 -17.42
C PHE A 167 -3.52 1.81 -16.52
N ARG A 168 -2.28 1.93 -17.04
CA ARG A 168 -1.05 1.58 -16.32
C ARG A 168 -1.11 0.15 -15.79
N ILE A 169 -1.48 -0.75 -16.70
CA ILE A 169 -1.59 -2.19 -16.49
C ILE A 169 -0.58 -2.84 -17.43
N ASP A 170 0.14 -3.84 -16.94
CA ASP A 170 0.96 -4.67 -17.83
C ASP A 170 0.03 -5.63 -18.60
N PRO A 171 -0.07 -5.53 -19.94
CA PRO A 171 -0.94 -6.39 -20.72
C PRO A 171 -0.46 -7.86 -20.81
N SER A 172 0.83 -8.12 -20.61
CA SER A 172 1.41 -9.47 -20.57
C SER A 172 1.75 -9.93 -19.15
N GLY A 173 1.67 -9.03 -18.17
CA GLY A 173 1.99 -9.29 -16.76
C GLY A 173 0.81 -9.59 -15.84
N ASP A 174 1.05 -9.37 -14.55
CA ASP A 174 0.08 -9.66 -13.51
C ASP A 174 -1.05 -8.61 -13.45
N THR A 175 -2.14 -8.94 -12.77
CA THR A 175 -3.30 -8.04 -12.64
C THR A 175 -3.07 -6.86 -11.69
N ILE A 176 -1.83 -6.58 -11.29
CA ILE A 176 -1.51 -5.48 -10.37
C ILE A 176 -1.50 -4.17 -11.14
N GLN A 177 -2.17 -3.17 -10.56
CA GLN A 177 -2.11 -1.80 -11.01
C GLN A 177 -1.47 -0.93 -9.93
N ASP A 178 -0.36 -0.28 -10.28
CA ASP A 178 0.29 0.69 -9.41
C ASP A 178 -0.47 2.02 -9.42
N LEU A 179 -1.01 2.37 -8.25
CA LEU A 179 -1.78 3.60 -8.05
C LEU A 179 -0.88 4.82 -7.79
N GLY A 180 0.42 4.59 -7.63
CA GLY A 180 1.42 5.61 -7.35
C GLY A 180 1.74 5.73 -5.87
N SER A 181 2.27 6.89 -5.45
CA SER A 181 2.75 7.08 -4.08
C SER A 181 2.53 8.48 -3.54
N VAL A 182 2.33 8.56 -2.23
CA VAL A 182 2.11 9.80 -1.50
C VAL A 182 3.34 10.09 -0.64
N LEU A 183 3.85 11.32 -0.70
CA LEU A 183 4.92 11.78 0.20
C LEU A 183 4.45 11.74 1.66
N THR A 184 5.32 11.35 2.58
CA THR A 184 4.94 11.15 3.98
C THR A 184 5.75 12.04 4.92
N ARG A 185 5.46 13.34 4.90
CA ARG A 185 6.07 14.35 5.77
C ARG A 185 5.37 14.43 7.13
N GLU A 186 6.02 15.07 8.10
CA GLU A 186 5.43 15.40 9.40
C GLU A 186 4.12 16.20 9.23
N ASP A 187 3.22 16.05 10.19
CA ASP A 187 1.86 16.62 10.22
C ASP A 187 0.96 16.23 9.05
N ARG A 188 1.25 15.08 8.42
CA ARG A 188 0.39 14.51 7.39
C ARG A 188 -0.47 13.39 7.96
N LEU A 189 -1.78 13.48 7.71
CA LEU A 189 -2.72 12.39 7.85
C LEU A 189 -3.03 11.79 6.47
N ILE A 190 -2.87 10.48 6.32
CA ILE A 190 -3.26 9.73 5.13
C ILE A 190 -4.34 8.76 5.53
N VAL A 191 -5.50 8.81 4.85
CA VAL A 191 -6.63 7.90 5.11
C VAL A 191 -6.98 7.19 3.81
N PHE A 192 -7.14 5.88 3.88
CA PHE A 192 -7.46 5.05 2.71
C PHE A 192 -8.25 3.80 3.14
N PRO A 193 -9.12 3.27 2.26
CA PRO A 193 -9.79 2.00 2.50
C PRO A 193 -8.77 0.85 2.54
N ASN A 194 -8.99 -0.14 3.40
CA ASN A 194 -8.09 -1.27 3.61
C ASN A 194 -8.22 -2.34 2.50
N VAL A 195 -8.37 -1.88 1.25
CA VAL A 195 -8.43 -2.70 0.03
C VAL A 195 -7.19 -2.50 -0.85
N TYR A 196 -6.45 -1.42 -0.61
CA TYR A 196 -5.21 -1.14 -1.32
C TYR A 196 -4.04 -1.78 -0.59
N GLN A 197 -3.20 -2.49 -1.35
CA GLN A 197 -1.90 -2.87 -0.84
C GLN A 197 -1.03 -1.62 -0.78
N HIS A 198 -0.29 -1.45 0.31
CA HIS A 198 0.68 -0.38 0.45
C HIS A 198 2.05 -0.90 0.90
N CYS A 199 3.08 -0.14 0.57
CA CYS A 199 4.43 -0.35 1.06
C CYS A 199 5.11 0.99 1.35
N VAL A 200 6.05 0.97 2.30
CA VAL A 200 6.88 2.14 2.60
C VAL A 200 8.08 2.10 1.65
N ALA A 201 8.29 3.16 0.89
CA ALA A 201 9.44 3.28 0.01
C ALA A 201 10.75 3.38 0.81
N PRO A 202 11.90 2.99 0.23
CA PRO A 202 13.21 3.16 0.87
C PRO A 202 13.49 4.63 1.21
N PHE A 203 14.22 4.87 2.30
CA PHE A 203 14.72 6.20 2.67
C PHE A 203 15.97 6.07 3.54
N GLU A 204 16.70 7.18 3.73
CA GLU A 204 17.96 7.20 4.47
C GLU A 204 18.11 8.48 5.30
N LEU A 205 19.18 8.55 6.09
CA LEU A 205 19.55 9.76 6.83
C LEU A 205 20.00 10.89 5.89
N VAL A 206 19.56 12.12 6.16
CA VAL A 206 20.09 13.32 5.47
C VAL A 206 21.50 13.63 5.97
N ASP A 207 21.67 13.78 7.28
CA ASP A 207 22.95 13.87 7.96
C ASP A 207 23.30 12.50 8.56
N LYS A 208 24.16 11.74 7.85
CA LYS A 208 24.59 10.39 8.24
C LYS A 208 25.42 10.35 9.52
N THR A 209 25.79 11.50 10.09
CA THR A 209 26.51 11.58 11.38
C THR A 209 25.59 11.60 12.59
N LYS A 210 24.28 11.81 12.38
CA LYS A 210 23.28 11.90 13.44
C LYS A 210 22.19 10.86 13.24
N PRO A 211 21.52 10.40 14.32
CA PRO A 211 20.35 9.55 14.18
C PRO A 211 19.18 10.32 13.53
N GLY A 212 18.19 9.59 13.06
CA GLY A 212 16.96 10.13 12.48
C GLY A 212 15.82 9.14 12.63
N HIS A 213 14.59 9.59 12.44
CA HIS A 213 13.42 8.74 12.60
C HIS A 213 12.23 9.17 11.77
N ARG A 214 11.33 8.20 11.60
CA ARG A 214 9.97 8.35 11.08
C ARG A 214 9.03 7.71 12.08
N LYS A 215 8.12 8.47 12.67
CA LYS A 215 7.18 7.95 13.66
C LYS A 215 5.75 8.18 13.24
N ILE A 216 4.92 7.14 13.39
CA ILE A 216 3.52 7.19 13.00
C ILE A 216 2.59 6.68 14.09
N LEU A 217 1.42 7.29 14.14
CA LEU A 217 0.24 6.78 14.81
C LEU A 217 -0.69 6.21 13.74
N ALA A 218 -0.92 4.90 13.78
CA ALA A 218 -1.85 4.21 12.91
C ALA A 218 -3.16 3.94 13.67
N LEU A 219 -4.26 4.27 13.02
CA LEU A 219 -5.62 3.99 13.45
C LEU A 219 -6.26 3.10 12.40
N PHE A 220 -6.78 1.96 12.82
CA PHE A 220 -7.46 1.02 11.94
C PHE A 220 -8.92 0.94 12.34
N LEU A 221 -9.81 1.34 11.44
CA LEU A 221 -11.25 1.25 11.62
C LEU A 221 -11.67 -0.21 11.44
N VAL A 222 -12.30 -0.77 12.47
CA VAL A 222 -12.93 -2.10 12.39
C VAL A 222 -14.32 -1.92 11.79
N ASP A 223 -14.72 -2.88 10.95
CA ASP A 223 -16.06 -2.96 10.37
C ASP A 223 -17.14 -2.88 11.48
N PRO A 224 -18.00 -1.85 11.46
CA PRO A 224 -19.08 -1.71 12.45
C PRO A 224 -20.06 -2.89 12.48
N ASP A 225 -20.22 -3.62 11.37
CA ASP A 225 -21.13 -4.77 11.27
C ASP A 225 -20.54 -6.05 11.87
N VAL A 226 -19.22 -6.08 12.10
CA VAL A 226 -18.50 -7.25 12.63
C VAL A 226 -17.57 -6.84 13.78
N PRO A 227 -18.13 -6.51 14.96
CA PRO A 227 -17.34 -6.06 16.08
C PRO A 227 -16.45 -7.16 16.64
N ILE A 228 -15.25 -6.78 17.09
CA ILE A 228 -14.24 -7.68 17.65
C ILE A 228 -14.12 -7.51 19.17
N ILE A 229 -13.43 -8.44 19.83
CA ILE A 229 -13.11 -8.33 21.26
C ILE A 229 -12.24 -7.08 21.50
N SER A 230 -12.71 -6.20 22.39
CA SER A 230 -12.04 -4.92 22.70
C SER A 230 -11.24 -5.00 24.00
N THR A 231 -10.31 -4.07 24.18
CA THR A 231 -9.65 -3.80 25.48
C THR A 231 -10.63 -3.42 26.59
N ALA A 232 -11.86 -3.02 26.26
CA ALA A 232 -12.94 -2.88 27.25
C ALA A 232 -13.36 -4.22 27.90
N ASN A 233 -13.08 -5.35 27.24
CA ASN A 233 -13.43 -6.70 27.69
C ASN A 233 -12.21 -7.54 28.08
N VAL A 234 -11.00 -7.04 27.85
CA VAL A 234 -9.75 -7.74 28.09
C VAL A 234 -8.99 -7.03 29.21
N PRO A 235 -8.69 -7.70 30.34
CA PRO A 235 -7.96 -7.09 31.44
C PRO A 235 -6.52 -6.74 31.03
N PRO A 236 -5.83 -5.86 31.78
CA PRO A 236 -4.43 -5.56 31.55
C PRO A 236 -3.57 -6.81 31.42
N GLN A 237 -2.93 -7.00 30.27
CA GLN A 237 -2.14 -8.20 29.99
C GLN A 237 -0.69 -8.13 30.46
N GLN A 238 -0.21 -6.95 30.88
CA GLN A 238 1.18 -6.77 31.32
C GLN A 238 1.29 -6.98 32.84
N LYS A 239 2.15 -7.93 33.27
CA LYS A 239 2.31 -8.28 34.71
C LYS A 239 2.53 -7.07 35.61
N HIS A 240 3.34 -6.10 35.19
CA HIS A 240 3.68 -4.95 36.01
C HIS A 240 2.53 -3.92 36.15
N TRP A 241 1.54 -3.91 35.25
CA TRP A 241 0.35 -3.06 35.40
C TRP A 241 -0.61 -3.65 36.44
N PHE A 242 -0.81 -4.96 36.39
CA PHE A 242 -1.72 -5.66 37.30
C PHE A 242 -1.22 -5.62 38.76
N ARG A 243 0.10 -5.64 38.99
CA ARG A 243 0.70 -5.50 40.34
C ARG A 243 0.29 -4.19 41.01
N ASN A 244 0.21 -3.09 40.26
CA ASN A 244 -0.14 -1.79 40.80
C ASN A 244 -1.64 -1.66 41.13
N GLU A 245 -2.50 -2.45 40.49
CA GLU A 245 -3.95 -2.44 40.78
C GLU A 245 -4.34 -3.35 41.96
N VAL A 246 -3.67 -4.51 42.11
CA VAL A 246 -3.98 -5.51 43.16
C VAL A 246 -3.40 -5.16 44.53
N THR A 247 -2.40 -4.28 44.60
CA THR A 247 -1.77 -3.81 45.86
C THR A 247 -2.67 -2.92 46.72
N THR A 248 -3.94 -2.73 46.33
CA THR A 248 -4.97 -2.06 47.13
C THR A 248 -5.50 -2.91 48.31
N GLY A 249 -5.11 -4.20 48.41
CA GLY A 249 -5.52 -5.13 49.47
C GLY A 249 -4.47 -5.39 50.57
N ARG A 250 -4.95 -5.85 51.75
CA ARG A 250 -4.21 -6.15 53.01
C ARG A 250 -3.18 -7.32 52.95
N MET A 251 -2.71 -7.76 51.78
CA MET A 251 -1.78 -8.91 51.71
C MET A 251 -0.31 -8.47 51.85
N PRO A 252 0.54 -9.26 52.52
CA PRO A 252 1.99 -9.04 52.53
C PRO A 252 2.57 -9.08 51.11
N PRO A 253 3.56 -8.21 50.80
CA PRO A 253 4.19 -8.15 49.49
C PRO A 253 4.73 -9.49 48.98
N GLU A 254 5.23 -10.33 49.88
CA GLU A 254 5.82 -11.63 49.55
C GLU A 254 4.78 -12.63 49.02
N ILE A 255 3.57 -12.61 49.57
CA ILE A 255 2.45 -13.47 49.12
C ILE A 255 1.91 -12.96 47.78
N ILE A 256 1.85 -11.65 47.60
CA ILE A 256 1.50 -11.04 46.32
C ILE A 256 2.50 -11.52 45.26
N ASP A 257 3.80 -11.38 45.53
CA ASP A 257 4.84 -11.77 44.57
C ASP A 257 4.78 -13.26 44.23
N MET A 258 4.60 -14.14 45.23
CA MET A 258 4.40 -15.58 44.99
C MET A 258 3.19 -15.88 44.10
N VAL A 259 2.05 -15.22 44.32
CA VAL A 259 0.87 -15.42 43.46
C VAL A 259 1.15 -14.96 42.03
N PHE A 260 1.77 -13.79 41.87
CA PHE A 260 2.08 -13.21 40.55
C PHE A 260 3.13 -14.01 39.76
N GLU A 261 4.08 -14.64 40.45
CA GLU A 261 5.05 -15.55 39.85
C GLU A 261 4.37 -16.82 39.30
N ASN A 262 3.35 -17.32 40.01
CA ASN A 262 2.62 -18.55 39.63
C ASN A 262 1.43 -18.31 38.69
N LEU A 263 1.07 -17.06 38.40
CA LEU A 263 0.04 -16.73 37.40
C LEU A 263 0.56 -16.87 35.97
N GLU A 264 -0.18 -17.62 35.15
CA GLU A 264 0.06 -17.74 33.69
C GLU A 264 -0.31 -16.44 32.94
N ILE A 265 -1.35 -15.75 33.41
CA ILE A 265 -1.82 -14.45 32.92
C ILE A 265 -1.98 -13.54 34.14
N PRO A 266 -1.53 -12.28 34.11
CA PRO A 266 -0.94 -11.52 32.99
C PRO A 266 0.46 -12.02 32.56
N PHE A 267 0.94 -11.59 31.40
CA PHE A 267 2.19 -12.06 30.81
C PHE A 267 3.41 -11.21 31.23
N GLY A 268 4.54 -11.89 31.43
CA GLY A 268 5.84 -11.23 31.60
C GLY A 268 6.35 -10.64 30.28
N LEU A 269 7.30 -9.71 30.35
CA LEU A 269 7.84 -9.01 29.17
C LEU A 269 8.46 -9.98 28.15
N GLU A 270 9.16 -11.01 28.62
CA GLU A 270 9.77 -12.03 27.76
C GLU A 270 8.71 -12.81 26.98
N LYS A 271 7.68 -13.33 27.68
CA LYS A 271 6.57 -14.05 27.04
C LYS A 271 5.79 -13.16 26.07
N ALA A 272 5.59 -11.88 26.41
CA ALA A 272 4.96 -10.92 25.51
C ALA A 272 5.79 -10.68 24.23
N LYS A 273 7.13 -10.66 24.34
CA LYS A 273 8.03 -10.56 23.18
C LYS A 273 7.98 -11.82 22.32
N GLU A 274 7.93 -13.01 22.92
CA GLU A 274 7.77 -14.28 22.19
C GLU A 274 6.46 -14.30 21.39
N MET A 275 5.33 -14.03 22.05
CA MET A 275 4.03 -13.97 21.37
C MET A 275 4.01 -12.91 20.27
N ARG A 276 4.65 -11.75 20.48
CA ARG A 276 4.80 -10.74 19.42
C ARG A 276 5.54 -11.29 18.20
N LEU A 277 6.60 -12.08 18.40
CA LEU A 277 7.35 -12.70 17.29
C LEU A 277 6.50 -13.75 16.55
N GLU A 278 5.71 -14.54 17.27
CA GLU A 278 4.77 -15.51 16.67
C GLU A 278 3.73 -14.79 15.80
N VAL A 279 3.10 -13.74 16.32
CA VAL A 279 2.13 -12.91 15.57
C VAL A 279 2.79 -12.26 14.36
N MET A 280 4.01 -11.74 14.48
CA MET A 280 4.74 -11.18 13.34
C MET A 280 5.01 -12.24 12.26
N LYS A 281 5.39 -13.46 12.66
CA LYS A 281 5.63 -14.57 11.73
C LYS A 281 4.35 -14.98 11.00
N GLU A 282 3.24 -15.10 11.72
CA GLU A 282 1.93 -15.40 11.12
C GLU A 282 1.52 -14.33 10.10
N ARG A 283 1.67 -13.05 10.46
CA ARG A 283 1.38 -11.92 9.57
C ARG A 283 2.24 -11.92 8.31
N THR A 284 3.52 -12.26 8.42
CA THR A 284 4.39 -12.39 7.24
C THR A 284 3.87 -13.49 6.31
N ILE A 285 3.53 -14.67 6.84
CA ILE A 285 3.02 -15.79 6.04
C ILE A 285 1.71 -15.42 5.31
N VAL A 286 0.79 -14.76 6.00
CA VAL A 286 -0.48 -14.31 5.39
C VAL A 286 -0.24 -13.22 4.36
N GLY A 287 0.68 -12.29 4.63
CA GLY A 287 1.10 -11.26 3.68
C GLY A 287 1.68 -11.86 2.39
N ASP A 288 2.59 -12.82 2.52
CA ASP A 288 3.21 -13.52 1.39
C ASP A 288 2.17 -14.31 0.58
N ASN A 289 1.25 -15.02 1.23
CA ASN A 289 0.17 -15.73 0.56
C ASN A 289 -0.78 -14.77 -0.17
N THR A 290 -1.13 -13.65 0.45
CA THR A 290 -1.97 -12.62 -0.17
C THR A 290 -1.28 -12.03 -1.39
N ASN A 291 0.01 -11.70 -1.27
CA ASN A 291 0.82 -11.21 -2.38
C ASN A 291 0.92 -12.25 -3.51
N TYR A 292 1.13 -13.52 -3.19
CA TYR A 292 1.11 -14.62 -4.15
C TYR A 292 -0.24 -14.70 -4.89
N ARG A 293 -1.37 -14.67 -4.17
CA ARG A 293 -2.71 -14.75 -4.79
C ARG A 293 -3.07 -13.52 -5.63
N VAL A 294 -2.56 -12.36 -5.26
CA VAL A 294 -2.71 -11.13 -6.06
C VAL A 294 -1.90 -11.26 -7.35
N ARG A 295 -0.65 -11.74 -7.27
CA ARG A 295 0.24 -11.95 -8.42
C ARG A 295 -0.12 -13.13 -9.31
N SER A 296 -0.71 -14.19 -8.76
CA SER A 296 -1.01 -15.43 -9.51
C SER A 296 -2.17 -15.30 -10.50
N ASN A 297 -2.69 -14.08 -10.73
CA ASN A 297 -3.70 -13.81 -11.73
C ASN A 297 -3.07 -12.90 -12.76
N ASP A 298 -2.75 -13.48 -13.91
CA ASP A 298 -2.16 -12.75 -15.03
C ASP A 298 -3.25 -12.17 -15.94
N PHE A 299 -2.89 -11.17 -16.74
CA PHE A 299 -3.62 -10.85 -17.97
C PHE A 299 -3.27 -11.88 -19.06
N ASN A 300 -4.21 -12.10 -19.97
CA ASN A 300 -4.12 -13.05 -21.08
C ASN A 300 -5.19 -12.59 -22.07
N PHE A 301 -5.01 -11.36 -22.55
CA PHE A 301 -5.93 -10.80 -23.50
C PHE A 301 -5.88 -11.69 -24.76
N CYS A 302 -6.95 -12.44 -25.00
CA CYS A 302 -6.99 -13.38 -26.11
C CYS A 302 -6.90 -12.63 -27.45
N GLU A 303 -6.13 -13.19 -28.38
CA GLU A 303 -6.30 -12.92 -29.80
C GLU A 303 -7.70 -13.40 -30.22
N HIS A 304 -8.60 -12.49 -30.58
CA HIS A 304 -9.96 -12.81 -31.04
C HIS A 304 -10.05 -13.21 -32.51
#